data_AF-A0A1G6TIT9-F1
#
_entry.id   AF-A0A1G6TIT9-F1
#
_cell.length_a   1.000
_cell.length_b   1.000
_cell.length_c   1.000
_cell.angle_alpha   90.00
_cell.angle_beta   90.00
_cell.angle_gamma   90.00
#
_symmetry.space_group_name_H-M   'P 1'
#
loop_
_entity.id
_entity.type
_entity.pdbx_description
1 polymer ?
#
loop_
_entity_poly.entity_id
_entity_poly.type
_entity_poly.pdbx_seq_one_letter_code
_entity_poly.pdbx_strand_id
1 'polypeptide(L)'
;MARRNRVMIAAMLALAGCAKGQQAILPGNDDAAINFSRDASAGDGDVMADVPENGTAPLSTDAWSGKWIGVEGLVLNIQPAGERGRYVLSVTLLDGTKSYDGVADGNVIRFTRDGRPESIRAATGDETGLKWLAGKQNCLMIKQGEGFCREP
;
A
#
# COMPACT_ATOMS: atom_id res chain seq x y z
N MET A 1 12.09 -54.30 24.04
CA MET A 1 12.11 -54.58 22.58
C MET A 1 12.52 -53.29 21.87
N ALA A 2 13.78 -53.18 21.45
CA ALA A 2 14.32 -51.98 20.81
C ALA A 2 14.41 -52.22 19.30
N ARG A 3 13.86 -51.32 18.48
CA ARG A 3 14.16 -51.26 17.04
C ARG A 3 14.50 -49.82 16.67
N ARG A 4 15.80 -49.60 16.51
CA ARG A 4 16.41 -48.47 15.78
C ARG A 4 16.06 -48.65 14.30
N ASN A 5 15.56 -47.63 13.61
CA ASN A 5 15.50 -47.68 12.15
C ASN A 5 16.11 -46.42 11.51
N ARG A 6 17.34 -46.66 11.03
CA ARG A 6 18.13 -46.12 9.94
C ARG A 6 17.60 -44.89 9.17
N VAL A 7 18.44 -43.87 9.20
CA VAL A 7 18.65 -42.82 8.18
C VAL A 7 18.77 -43.43 6.78
N MET A 8 18.09 -42.82 5.80
CA MET A 8 18.32 -42.97 4.36
C MET A 8 18.29 -41.58 3.71
N ILE A 9 19.33 -41.29 2.95
CA ILE A 9 19.61 -40.08 2.18
C ILE A 9 18.99 -40.20 0.78
N ALA A 10 18.40 -39.13 0.24
CA ALA A 10 18.25 -38.87 -1.21
C ALA A 10 17.96 -37.36 -1.38
N ALA A 11 18.89 -36.50 -1.83
CA ALA A 11 19.46 -36.33 -3.17
C ALA A 11 18.49 -35.66 -4.18
N MET A 12 18.65 -34.33 -4.29
CA MET A 12 18.55 -33.43 -5.46
C MET A 12 17.58 -33.73 -6.61
N LEU A 13 16.71 -32.76 -6.94
CA LEU A 13 16.44 -32.34 -8.32
C LEU A 13 16.22 -30.83 -8.40
N ALA A 14 17.14 -30.15 -9.09
CA ALA A 14 17.03 -28.74 -9.45
C ALA A 14 16.16 -28.60 -10.71
N LEU A 15 15.09 -27.81 -10.64
CA LEU A 15 14.36 -27.31 -11.80
C LEU A 15 14.70 -25.84 -12.02
N ALA A 16 15.73 -25.57 -12.83
CA ALA A 16 15.94 -24.26 -13.43
C ALA A 16 15.42 -24.31 -14.87
N GLY A 17 14.14 -24.03 -15.06
CA GLY A 17 13.55 -23.83 -16.38
C GLY A 17 13.91 -22.45 -16.93
N CYS A 18 14.68 -22.40 -18.01
CA CYS A 18 14.83 -21.19 -18.83
C CYS A 18 13.65 -21.11 -19.80
N ALA A 19 12.60 -20.36 -19.43
CA ALA A 19 11.56 -19.96 -20.37
C ALA A 19 12.06 -18.76 -21.19
N LYS A 20 12.29 -18.97 -22.49
CA LYS A 20 12.45 -17.91 -23.50
C LYS A 20 11.05 -17.32 -23.81
N GLY A 21 10.65 -16.27 -23.11
CA GLY A 21 9.73 -15.24 -23.63
C GLY A 21 10.58 -14.08 -24.14
N GLN A 22 10.25 -13.29 -25.15
CA GLN A 22 9.01 -12.85 -25.79
C GLN A 22 9.50 -12.14 -27.08
N GLN A 23 8.72 -12.03 -28.17
CA GLN A 23 8.43 -10.76 -28.87
C GLN A 23 7.26 -10.99 -29.84
N ALA A 24 6.06 -10.54 -29.45
CA ALA A 24 5.00 -10.21 -30.39
C ALA A 24 4.84 -8.70 -30.30
N ILE A 25 5.15 -8.01 -31.41
CA ILE A 25 4.98 -6.57 -31.60
C ILE A 25 3.70 -6.36 -32.43
N LEU A 26 3.06 -5.21 -32.21
CA LEU A 26 1.95 -4.52 -32.91
C LEU A 26 0.65 -4.49 -32.07
N PRO A 27 -0.11 -3.38 -32.06
CA PRO A 27 -0.27 -2.32 -33.08
C PRO A 27 0.38 -0.98 -32.66
N GLY A 28 0.76 -0.04 -33.53
CA GLY A 28 0.13 0.40 -34.77
C GLY A 28 -0.64 1.69 -34.50
N ASN A 29 0.04 2.82 -34.34
CA ASN A 29 -0.55 4.17 -34.33
C ASN A 29 0.36 5.11 -35.15
N ASP A 30 0.07 5.19 -36.45
CA ASP A 30 0.53 6.29 -37.30
C ASP A 30 -0.32 7.52 -36.99
N ASP A 31 0.26 8.50 -36.30
CA ASP A 31 -0.24 9.88 -36.34
C ASP A 31 0.94 10.82 -36.55
N ALA A 32 1.22 11.04 -37.82
CA ALA A 32 1.91 12.22 -38.28
C ALA A 32 1.01 13.44 -38.05
N ALA A 33 1.38 14.28 -37.09
CA ALA A 33 1.00 15.68 -37.09
C ALA A 33 2.23 16.51 -36.71
N ILE A 34 3.04 16.77 -37.73
CA ILE A 34 3.94 17.91 -37.77
C ILE A 34 3.10 19.19 -37.58
N ASN A 35 3.50 20.05 -36.64
CA ASN A 35 3.32 21.48 -36.88
C ASN A 35 4.52 22.28 -36.38
N PHE A 36 5.06 23.00 -37.34
CA PHE A 36 6.26 23.80 -37.32
C PHE A 36 5.85 25.23 -36.99
N SER A 37 6.53 25.88 -36.05
CA SER A 37 6.89 27.29 -36.18
C SER A 37 7.97 27.65 -35.16
N ARG A 38 9.11 28.07 -35.70
CA ARG A 38 10.27 28.66 -35.03
C ARG A 38 9.93 30.06 -34.54
N ASP A 39 10.46 30.46 -33.40
CA ASP A 39 11.20 31.72 -33.33
C ASP A 39 12.38 31.55 -32.38
N ALA A 40 13.57 31.86 -32.89
CA ALA A 40 14.82 31.83 -32.14
C ALA A 40 15.08 33.25 -31.63
N SER A 41 15.00 33.42 -30.31
CA SER A 41 15.60 34.57 -29.64
C SER A 41 16.55 34.04 -28.57
N ALA A 42 17.83 34.38 -28.74
CA ALA A 42 18.91 34.07 -27.84
C ALA A 42 18.62 34.62 -26.45
N GLY A 43 18.57 33.72 -25.48
CA GLY A 43 18.58 34.00 -24.06
C GLY A 43 19.40 32.90 -23.40
N ASP A 44 20.64 33.21 -23.08
CA ASP A 44 21.50 32.43 -22.20
C ASP A 44 20.79 32.32 -20.85
N GLY A 45 20.40 31.11 -20.51
CA GLY A 45 19.56 30.83 -19.36
C GLY A 45 19.42 29.33 -19.24
N ASP A 46 20.41 28.72 -18.61
CA ASP A 46 20.36 27.35 -18.10
C ASP A 46 19.22 27.28 -17.06
N VAL A 47 17.98 27.18 -17.53
CA VAL A 47 16.86 26.71 -16.73
C VAL A 47 16.96 25.20 -16.74
N MET A 48 17.55 24.64 -15.69
CA MET A 48 17.22 23.28 -15.27
C MET A 48 15.70 23.23 -15.08
N ALA A 49 15.00 22.83 -16.14
CA ALA A 49 13.64 22.36 -16.04
C ALA A 49 13.70 21.17 -15.09
N ASP A 50 13.11 21.33 -13.90
CA ASP A 50 12.77 20.19 -13.09
C ASP A 50 11.92 19.28 -13.98
N VAL A 51 12.45 18.10 -14.29
CA VAL A 51 11.64 17.06 -14.90
C VAL A 51 10.60 16.71 -13.84
N PRO A 52 9.29 16.89 -14.08
CA PRO A 52 8.30 16.37 -13.16
C PRO A 52 8.51 14.85 -13.14
N GLU A 53 9.09 14.35 -12.05
CA GLU A 53 9.12 12.93 -11.71
C GLU A 53 7.72 12.38 -11.98
N ASN A 54 7.65 11.46 -12.96
CA ASN A 54 6.46 10.82 -13.52
C ASN A 54 5.26 10.90 -12.57
N GLY A 55 4.43 11.94 -12.77
CA GLY A 55 3.41 12.37 -11.82
C GLY A 55 2.22 11.42 -11.76
N THR A 56 2.40 10.28 -11.11
CA THR A 56 1.27 9.43 -10.73
C THR A 56 0.55 10.13 -9.56
N ALA A 57 -0.65 10.66 -9.81
CA ALA A 57 -1.46 11.37 -8.80
C ALA A 57 -1.53 10.58 -7.47
N PRO A 58 -1.38 11.20 -6.28
CA PRO A 58 -1.32 10.48 -5.00
C PRO A 58 -2.56 9.58 -4.76
N LEU A 59 -2.37 8.47 -4.04
CA LEU A 59 -3.49 7.61 -3.64
C LEU A 59 -4.27 8.25 -2.50
N SER A 60 -5.59 8.04 -2.44
CA SER A 60 -6.43 8.55 -1.34
C SER A 60 -5.96 8.01 0.02
N THR A 61 -5.45 6.78 0.04
CA THR A 61 -4.89 6.13 1.23
C THR A 61 -3.56 6.73 1.71
N ASP A 62 -2.85 7.48 0.86
CA ASP A 62 -1.61 8.15 1.29
C ASP A 62 -1.89 9.22 2.37
N ALA A 63 -3.06 9.85 2.30
CA ALA A 63 -3.53 10.82 3.31
C ALA A 63 -3.75 10.19 4.70
N TRP A 64 -3.78 8.85 4.80
CA TRP A 64 -3.99 8.15 6.06
C TRP A 64 -2.72 7.93 6.86
N SER A 65 -1.55 8.27 6.30
CA SER A 65 -0.26 8.15 6.96
C SER A 65 -0.26 8.86 8.33
N GLY A 66 0.42 8.25 9.31
CA GLY A 66 0.55 8.70 10.70
C GLY A 66 -0.38 7.97 11.68
N LYS A 67 -0.51 8.55 12.87
CA LYS A 67 -1.19 7.97 14.03
C LYS A 67 -2.70 8.29 14.07
N TRP A 68 -3.52 7.30 14.38
CA TRP A 68 -4.97 7.37 14.59
C TRP A 68 -5.32 6.77 15.95
N ILE A 69 -6.26 7.39 16.68
CA ILE A 69 -6.54 7.07 18.09
C ILE A 69 -7.89 6.38 18.24
N GLY A 70 -7.89 5.19 18.84
CA GLY A 70 -9.09 4.46 19.23
C GLY A 70 -9.47 4.70 20.70
N VAL A 71 -10.48 3.99 21.16
CA VAL A 71 -10.88 3.99 22.58
C VAL A 71 -9.77 3.43 23.45
N GLU A 72 -9.72 3.72 24.76
CA GLU A 72 -8.82 3.04 25.70
C GLU A 72 -7.31 3.03 25.33
N GLY A 73 -6.85 4.02 24.55
CA GLY A 73 -5.46 4.11 24.13
C GLY A 73 -5.07 3.17 22.98
N LEU A 74 -6.04 2.55 22.29
CA LEU A 74 -5.77 1.83 21.05
C LEU A 74 -5.22 2.77 19.98
N VAL A 75 -4.31 2.28 19.14
CA VAL A 75 -3.66 3.09 18.11
C VAL A 75 -3.56 2.33 16.80
N LEU A 76 -3.84 3.02 15.70
CA LEU A 76 -3.44 2.60 14.36
C LEU A 76 -2.43 3.61 13.82
N ASN A 77 -1.22 3.16 13.53
CA ASN A 77 -0.20 3.98 12.89
C ASN A 77 0.10 3.42 11.49
N ILE A 78 -0.03 4.28 10.48
CA ILE A 78 0.16 3.92 9.07
C ILE A 78 1.44 4.61 8.58
N GLN A 79 2.40 3.85 8.07
CA GLN A 79 3.65 4.40 7.54
C GLN A 79 3.84 3.94 6.10
N PRO A 80 4.23 4.83 5.16
CA PRO A 80 4.64 4.41 3.82
C PRO A 80 5.82 3.42 3.87
N ALA A 81 5.81 2.40 3.00
CA ALA A 81 6.82 1.34 2.96
C ALA A 81 7.75 1.44 1.72
N GLY A 82 8.07 2.65 1.28
CA GLY A 82 8.98 2.95 0.16
C GLY A 82 8.32 2.84 -1.21
N GLU A 83 7.60 1.77 -1.48
CA GLU A 83 6.81 1.62 -2.70
C GLU A 83 5.45 2.32 -2.59
N ARG A 84 4.99 2.94 -3.69
CA ARG A 84 3.68 3.60 -3.74
C ARG A 84 2.56 2.61 -3.42
N GLY A 85 1.66 3.01 -2.52
CA GLY A 85 0.53 2.19 -2.08
C GLY A 85 0.93 1.02 -1.18
N ARG A 86 2.19 0.94 -0.72
CA ARG A 86 2.64 -0.03 0.27
C ARG A 86 2.80 0.66 1.62
N TYR A 87 2.32 0.01 2.68
CA TYR A 87 2.34 0.57 4.02
C TYR A 87 2.78 -0.45 5.06
N VAL A 88 3.43 0.01 6.11
CA VAL A 88 3.55 -0.71 7.38
C VAL A 88 2.46 -0.22 8.32
N LEU A 89 1.64 -1.14 8.80
CA LEU A 89 0.50 -0.89 9.67
C LEU A 89 0.85 -1.37 11.07
N SER A 90 0.99 -0.46 12.04
CA SER A 90 1.14 -0.84 13.45
C SER A 90 -0.19 -0.65 14.16
N VAL A 91 -0.77 -1.75 14.66
CA VAL A 91 -2.03 -1.75 15.40
C VAL A 91 -1.73 -2.09 16.86
N THR A 92 -1.94 -1.14 17.73
CA THR A 92 -1.87 -1.30 19.19
C THR A 92 -3.28 -1.56 19.72
N LEU A 93 -3.49 -2.77 20.22
CA LEU A 93 -4.68 -3.16 20.94
C LEU A 93 -4.37 -3.37 22.43
N LEU A 94 -5.37 -3.82 23.21
CA LEU A 94 -5.20 -4.10 24.65
C LEU A 94 -4.21 -5.24 24.93
N ASP A 95 -4.02 -6.16 23.98
CA ASP A 95 -3.09 -7.29 24.08
C ASP A 95 -1.67 -6.96 23.59
N GLY A 96 -1.46 -5.78 23.02
CA GLY A 96 -0.15 -5.30 22.57
C GLY A 96 -0.17 -4.69 21.17
N THR A 97 1.03 -4.43 20.65
CA THR A 97 1.22 -3.88 19.30
C THR A 97 1.66 -4.96 18.32
N LYS A 98 0.99 -5.03 17.17
CA LYS A 98 1.35 -5.90 16.05
C LYS A 98 1.53 -5.08 14.79
N SER A 99 2.42 -5.52 13.91
CA SER A 99 2.70 -4.88 12.63
C SER A 99 2.28 -5.76 11.45
N TYR A 100 1.75 -5.14 10.39
CA TYR A 100 1.29 -5.82 9.18
C TYR A 100 1.71 -5.07 7.93
N ASP A 101 1.91 -5.81 6.84
CA ASP A 101 2.09 -5.23 5.51
C ASP A 101 0.73 -4.89 4.89
N GLY A 102 0.55 -3.64 4.53
CA GLY A 102 -0.64 -3.11 3.87
C GLY A 102 -0.40 -2.79 2.40
N VAL A 103 -1.44 -2.95 1.60
CA VAL A 103 -1.46 -2.58 0.17
C VAL A 103 -2.72 -1.77 -0.13
N ALA A 104 -2.57 -0.62 -0.76
CA ALA A 104 -3.70 0.16 -1.26
C ALA A 104 -4.49 -0.62 -2.31
N ASP A 105 -5.81 -0.61 -2.16
CA ASP A 105 -6.76 -1.08 -3.17
C ASP A 105 -7.90 -0.06 -3.27
N GLY A 106 -7.81 0.85 -4.23
CA GLY A 106 -8.73 1.98 -4.36
C GLY A 106 -8.77 2.84 -3.09
N ASN A 107 -9.90 2.82 -2.39
CA ASN A 107 -10.14 3.60 -1.18
C ASN A 107 -10.04 2.77 0.11
N VAL A 108 -9.30 1.65 0.07
CA VAL A 108 -9.00 0.84 1.26
C VAL A 108 -7.53 0.42 1.28
N ILE A 109 -7.02 0.05 2.46
CA ILE A 109 -5.73 -0.65 2.59
C ILE A 109 -6.02 -2.10 2.97
N ARG A 110 -5.69 -3.05 2.11
CA ARG A 110 -5.79 -4.50 2.41
C ARG A 110 -4.55 -4.98 3.14
N PHE A 111 -4.76 -5.89 4.09
CA PHE A 111 -3.68 -6.56 4.80
C PHE A 111 -4.15 -7.93 5.30
N THR A 112 -3.22 -8.76 5.76
CA THR A 112 -3.54 -10.07 6.35
C THR A 112 -3.23 -10.07 7.83
N ARG A 113 -4.21 -10.44 8.66
CA ARG A 113 -4.06 -10.62 10.11
C ARG A 113 -4.48 -12.01 10.51
N ASP A 114 -3.60 -12.75 11.17
CA ASP A 114 -3.86 -14.12 11.64
C ASP A 114 -4.39 -15.04 10.52
N GLY A 115 -3.84 -14.90 9.30
CA GLY A 115 -4.25 -15.66 8.12
C GLY A 115 -5.59 -15.24 7.48
N ARG A 116 -6.22 -14.17 7.98
CA ARG A 116 -7.48 -13.64 7.44
C ARG A 116 -7.24 -12.33 6.68
N PRO A 117 -7.90 -12.14 5.52
CA PRO A 117 -7.88 -10.86 4.83
C PRO A 117 -8.68 -9.84 5.63
N GLU A 118 -8.09 -8.68 5.85
CA GLU A 118 -8.68 -7.51 6.52
C GLU A 118 -8.50 -6.27 5.63
N SER A 119 -9.23 -5.20 5.94
CA SER A 119 -9.07 -3.92 5.25
C SER A 119 -9.26 -2.75 6.20
N ILE A 120 -8.45 -1.71 6.04
CA ILE A 120 -8.70 -0.39 6.64
C ILE A 120 -9.49 0.44 5.64
N ARG A 121 -10.59 1.05 6.09
CA ARG A 121 -11.40 1.98 5.29
C ARG A 121 -11.70 3.28 6.05
N ALA A 122 -12.03 4.33 5.31
CA ALA A 122 -12.65 5.51 5.90
C ALA A 122 -14.00 5.16 6.56
N ALA A 123 -14.28 5.81 7.68
CA ALA A 123 -15.51 5.67 8.44
C ALA A 123 -15.79 6.95 9.24
N THR A 124 -17.02 7.08 9.69
CA THR A 124 -17.39 7.96 10.80
C THR A 124 -17.25 7.23 12.13
N GLY A 125 -17.17 7.98 13.22
CA GLY A 125 -17.17 7.44 14.56
C GLY A 125 -18.43 6.63 14.89
N ASP A 126 -19.58 7.03 14.34
CA ASP A 126 -20.84 6.29 14.50
C ASP A 126 -20.79 4.94 13.77
N GLU A 127 -20.21 4.88 12.58
CA GLU A 127 -20.00 3.62 11.85
C GLU A 127 -19.06 2.65 12.58
N THR A 128 -18.16 3.14 13.45
CA THR A 128 -17.28 2.24 14.22
C THR A 128 -18.03 1.41 15.27
N GLY A 129 -19.22 1.85 15.68
CA GLY A 129 -19.98 1.28 16.79
C GLY A 129 -19.41 1.61 18.18
N LEU A 130 -18.38 2.45 18.26
CA LEU A 130 -17.71 2.80 19.52
C LEU A 130 -18.27 4.11 20.07
N LYS A 131 -18.98 4.04 21.21
CA LYS A 131 -19.65 5.18 21.86
C LYS A 131 -18.74 6.41 22.04
N TRP A 132 -17.47 6.20 22.37
CA TRP A 132 -16.50 7.28 22.59
C TRP A 132 -16.04 7.97 21.31
N LEU A 133 -16.24 7.34 20.16
CA LEU A 133 -15.93 7.90 18.85
C LEU A 133 -17.16 8.54 18.19
N ALA A 134 -18.37 8.31 18.72
CA ALA A 134 -19.62 8.81 18.15
C ALA A 134 -19.58 10.30 17.81
N GLY A 135 -20.14 10.66 16.65
CA GLY A 135 -20.15 12.02 16.10
C GLY A 135 -18.83 12.50 15.47
N LYS A 136 -17.70 11.78 15.61
CA LYS A 136 -16.46 12.11 14.90
C LYS A 136 -16.57 11.75 13.42
N GLN A 137 -16.01 12.56 12.54
CA GLN A 137 -16.13 12.39 11.09
C GLN A 137 -14.84 11.92 10.41
N ASN A 138 -13.69 12.12 11.06
CA ASN A 138 -12.39 11.75 10.52
C ASN A 138 -11.89 10.47 11.21
N CYS A 139 -12.38 9.32 10.74
CA CYS A 139 -12.02 8.02 11.31
C CYS A 139 -11.66 6.99 10.24
N LEU A 140 -10.89 6.00 10.68
CA LEU A 140 -10.60 4.77 9.97
C LEU A 140 -11.15 3.59 10.77
N MET A 141 -11.53 2.53 10.07
CA MET A 141 -12.02 1.31 10.69
C MET A 141 -11.45 0.08 9.99
N ILE A 142 -11.05 -0.91 10.78
CA ILE A 142 -10.68 -2.25 10.29
C ILE A 142 -11.92 -3.14 10.22
N LYS A 143 -12.67 -3.20 11.32
CA LYS A 143 -13.94 -3.91 11.44
C LYS A 143 -14.83 -3.22 12.48
N GLN A 144 -16.09 -3.62 12.55
CA GLN A 144 -17.00 -3.16 13.61
C GLN A 144 -16.35 -3.35 14.99
N GLY A 145 -16.37 -2.30 15.81
CA GLY A 145 -15.72 -2.26 17.12
C GLY A 145 -14.20 -2.03 17.11
N GLU A 146 -13.57 -1.88 15.94
CA GLU A 146 -12.13 -1.60 15.79
C GLU A 146 -11.94 -0.36 14.91
N GLY A 147 -12.22 0.81 15.51
CA GLY A 147 -12.14 2.13 14.87
C GLY A 147 -11.17 3.08 15.55
N PHE A 148 -10.61 3.99 14.75
CA PHE A 148 -9.59 4.95 15.16
C PHE A 148 -9.87 6.29 14.50
N CYS A 149 -9.92 7.37 15.27
CA CYS A 149 -10.21 8.70 14.78
C CYS A 149 -9.03 9.65 14.96
N ARG A 150 -9.04 10.72 14.17
CA ARG A 150 -8.26 11.93 14.41
C ARG A 150 -9.18 13.08 14.77
N GLU A 151 -8.61 14.09 15.42
CA GLU A 151 -9.26 15.39 15.46
C GLU A 151 -9.21 15.99 14.03
N PRO A 152 -10.27 16.71 13.63
CA PRO A 152 -10.30 17.43 12.36
C PRO A 152 -9.28 18.56 12.30
#